data_AF-A0ABD6E7V6-F1
#
_entry.id   AF-A0ABD6E7V6-F1
#
_cell.length_a   1.000
_cell.length_b   1.000
_cell.length_c   1.000
_cell.angle_alpha   90.00
_cell.angle_beta   90.00
_cell.angle_gamma   90.00
#
_symmetry.space_group_name_H-M   'P 1'
#
loop_
_entity.id
_entity.type
_entity.pdbx_description
1 polymer ?
#
loop_
_entity_poly.entity_id
_entity_poly.type
_entity_poly.pdbx_seq_one_letter_code
_entity_poly.pdbx_strand_id
1 'polypeptide(L)'
;MGEPAIKRTKVDGATNGEEPRKTQQSANVEPPSSLAESKRAQNTDSGSVESKSHNSWDQKSSMLKQKDLMEYDGSTQKILEQMDRIQGEIDKLNENASEEILKVEQKYNTLRKPFFEKRNELVQNIPNFWVTAFVNHPNISAILDEEEEECLHYLSKVEVEEFDDIKSGYRIKLIFDENPFFENTQIVKEFFLGNAEPTSMTSEINWKPDNELAAKIRAKAEMRGDYSPSQRRSFFGWLIDNEDPSSDEIAELIKDDLWPNPLQYFLIPDCDLDIDESGEGALDEEAGSEAEGEENVDDLEEADDAGDDGEEGEDGEDGEEPEE
;
A
#
# COMPACT_ATOMS: atom_id res chain seq x y z
N MET A 1 15.12 -36.18 55.82
CA MET A 1 14.27 -37.34 56.17
C MET A 1 13.53 -37.02 57.45
N GLY A 2 12.22 -37.24 57.49
CA GLY A 2 11.44 -37.24 58.73
C GLY A 2 10.29 -36.24 58.77
N GLU A 3 9.18 -36.62 58.13
CA GLU A 3 7.76 -36.38 58.48
C GLU A 3 7.46 -36.05 59.97
N PRO A 4 6.29 -35.46 60.34
CA PRO A 4 5.00 -36.12 60.09
C PRO A 4 3.65 -35.32 60.07
N ALA A 5 2.66 -36.04 59.51
CA ALA A 5 1.28 -36.30 59.97
C ALA A 5 0.14 -35.26 59.96
N ILE A 6 -0.92 -35.76 59.32
CA ILE A 6 -2.29 -35.26 59.05
C ILE A 6 -3.25 -35.51 60.23
N LYS A 7 -4.26 -34.66 60.44
CA LYS A 7 -5.66 -35.08 60.73
C LYS A 7 -6.70 -34.08 60.17
N ARG A 8 -7.67 -34.65 59.45
CA ARG A 8 -8.89 -34.04 58.87
C ARG A 8 -10.04 -34.00 59.87
N THR A 9 -11.01 -33.10 59.69
CA THR A 9 -12.46 -33.38 59.85
C THR A 9 -13.32 -32.35 59.11
N LYS A 10 -14.48 -32.80 58.64
CA LYS A 10 -15.42 -32.25 57.63
C LYS A 10 -16.83 -32.17 58.24
N VAL A 11 -17.68 -31.23 57.78
CA VAL A 11 -19.17 -31.22 57.79
C VAL A 11 -19.61 -29.97 57.00
N ASP A 12 -20.18 -30.02 55.78
CA ASP A 12 -21.50 -30.48 55.26
C ASP A 12 -22.70 -29.53 55.52
N GLY A 13 -23.29 -28.97 54.45
CA GLY A 13 -24.73 -29.11 54.19
C GLY A 13 -25.63 -27.86 53.96
N ALA A 14 -26.18 -27.76 52.74
CA ALA A 14 -27.55 -27.34 52.33
C ALA A 14 -27.98 -25.85 52.36
N THR A 15 -28.89 -25.30 51.54
CA THR A 15 -29.54 -25.55 50.22
C THR A 15 -30.45 -24.33 49.91
N ASN A 16 -30.50 -23.89 48.64
CA ASN A 16 -31.57 -23.22 47.83
C ASN A 16 -32.69 -22.33 48.43
N GLY A 17 -33.02 -21.25 47.69
CA GLY A 17 -34.32 -20.54 47.75
C GLY A 17 -34.49 -19.35 46.79
N GLU A 18 -35.10 -19.63 45.62
CA GLU A 18 -36.03 -18.86 44.73
C GLU A 18 -36.04 -17.30 44.58
N GLU A 19 -36.18 -16.90 43.30
CA GLU A 19 -36.61 -15.65 42.63
C GLU A 19 -37.86 -14.91 43.22
N PRO A 20 -38.26 -13.64 42.84
CA PRO A 20 -38.27 -13.08 41.47
C PRO A 20 -38.11 -11.55 41.25
N ARG A 21 -38.08 -11.22 39.94
CA ARG A 21 -38.00 -9.92 39.23
C ARG A 21 -38.86 -8.75 39.76
N LYS A 22 -38.31 -7.53 39.65
CA LYS A 22 -39.08 -6.29 39.43
C LYS A 22 -38.45 -5.41 38.34
N THR A 23 -39.33 -4.98 37.44
CA THR A 23 -39.19 -4.03 36.33
C THR A 23 -39.05 -2.59 36.83
N GLN A 24 -38.20 -1.75 36.21
CA GLN A 24 -38.56 -0.45 35.61
C GLN A 24 -37.34 0.45 35.29
N GLN A 25 -37.23 0.76 34.00
CA GLN A 25 -37.01 2.08 33.38
C GLN A 25 -35.91 3.05 33.88
N SER A 26 -35.03 3.32 32.92
CA SER A 26 -34.62 4.64 32.40
C SER A 26 -33.30 5.25 32.87
N ALA A 27 -32.55 5.67 31.83
CA ALA A 27 -31.53 6.71 31.77
C ALA A 27 -30.11 6.38 32.26
N ASN A 28 -29.20 6.25 31.31
CA ASN A 28 -27.87 6.89 31.31
C ASN A 28 -27.28 6.71 29.90
N VAL A 29 -27.01 7.78 29.14
CA VAL A 29 -25.80 8.62 29.26
C VAL A 29 -24.56 7.74 29.14
N GLU A 30 -24.10 7.56 27.91
CA GLU A 30 -22.77 7.03 27.62
C GLU A 30 -21.72 8.12 27.87
N PRO A 31 -20.69 7.85 28.69
CA PRO A 31 -19.47 8.64 28.76
C PRO A 31 -18.44 8.18 27.70
N PRO A 32 -17.38 8.98 27.45
CA PRO A 32 -16.64 8.93 26.20
C PRO A 32 -15.38 8.06 26.24
N SER A 33 -14.96 7.65 25.03
CA SER A 33 -13.57 7.46 24.59
C SER A 33 -12.73 6.37 25.27
N SER A 34 -12.22 5.41 24.49
CA SER A 34 -10.86 5.53 23.94
C SER A 34 -10.42 4.27 23.19
N LEU A 35 -9.56 4.49 22.17
CA LEU A 35 -8.61 3.52 21.60
C LEU A 35 -9.14 2.46 20.64
N ALA A 36 -9.76 2.85 19.52
CA ALA A 36 -9.80 2.00 18.32
C ALA A 36 -10.08 2.76 17.00
N GLU A 37 -9.60 3.99 16.82
CA GLU A 37 -9.74 4.69 15.53
C GLU A 37 -8.49 5.50 15.20
N SER A 38 -7.51 4.85 14.59
CA SER A 38 -6.50 5.55 13.78
C SER A 38 -5.84 4.55 12.84
N LYS A 39 -6.52 4.29 11.70
CA LYS A 39 -6.01 3.82 10.38
C LYS A 39 -7.12 3.35 9.43
N ARG A 40 -8.30 3.99 9.47
CA ARG A 40 -9.35 3.79 8.47
C ARG A 40 -9.91 5.13 7.95
N ALA A 41 -9.01 5.91 7.38
CA ALA A 41 -9.21 7.06 6.48
C ALA A 41 -7.77 7.51 6.22
N GLN A 42 -7.19 7.43 5.02
CA GLN A 42 -7.68 7.93 3.76
C GLN A 42 -7.10 7.03 2.66
N ASN A 43 -7.94 6.19 2.07
CA ASN A 43 -7.68 5.68 0.73
C ASN A 43 -8.91 6.06 -0.08
N THR A 44 -9.01 7.36 -0.38
CA THR A 44 -9.89 7.79 -1.46
C THR A 44 -9.18 7.42 -2.74
N ASP A 45 -9.62 6.30 -3.30
CA ASP A 45 -9.62 6.02 -4.73
C ASP A 45 -9.76 7.34 -5.51
N SER A 46 -8.63 7.84 -5.99
CA SER A 46 -8.56 8.81 -7.08
C SER A 46 -7.97 8.12 -8.29
N GLY A 47 -8.46 6.92 -8.58
CA GLY A 47 -8.33 6.26 -9.87
C GLY A 47 -9.27 6.92 -10.87
N SER A 48 -8.69 7.76 -11.72
CA SER A 48 -8.94 7.80 -13.17
C SER A 48 -10.26 7.19 -13.67
N VAL A 49 -11.36 7.95 -13.62
CA VAL A 49 -12.53 7.75 -14.48
C VAL A 49 -13.12 9.08 -14.90
N GLU A 50 -12.34 9.96 -15.56
CA GLU A 50 -12.95 11.17 -16.15
C GLU A 50 -12.17 11.83 -17.29
N SER A 51 -11.40 11.11 -18.10
CA SER A 51 -10.49 11.77 -19.07
C SER A 51 -10.73 11.46 -20.56
N LYS A 52 -11.73 10.65 -20.94
CA LYS A 52 -12.02 10.39 -22.37
C LYS A 52 -13.38 10.87 -22.88
N SER A 53 -14.27 11.33 -22.00
CA SER A 53 -15.57 11.91 -22.39
C SER A 53 -15.57 13.45 -22.43
N HIS A 54 -14.61 14.09 -21.75
CA HIS A 54 -14.68 15.53 -21.45
C HIS A 54 -14.61 16.43 -22.70
N ASN A 55 -13.79 16.20 -23.72
CA ASN A 55 -13.68 17.20 -24.80
C ASN A 55 -14.85 17.24 -25.83
N SER A 56 -15.57 16.14 -26.05
CA SER A 56 -16.72 16.13 -26.98
C SER A 56 -18.02 16.49 -26.28
N TRP A 57 -18.16 16.08 -25.01
CA TRP A 57 -19.26 16.49 -24.16
C TRP A 57 -19.10 17.93 -23.71
N ASP A 58 -17.91 18.47 -23.44
CA ASP A 58 -17.73 19.87 -23.04
C ASP A 58 -18.09 20.86 -24.15
N GLN A 59 -17.78 20.58 -25.41
CA GLN A 59 -18.19 21.50 -26.49
C GLN A 59 -19.70 21.45 -26.77
N LYS A 60 -20.31 20.27 -26.75
CA LYS A 60 -21.78 20.13 -26.90
C LYS A 60 -22.55 20.59 -25.67
N SER A 61 -22.01 20.34 -24.47
CA SER A 61 -22.53 20.77 -23.17
C SER A 61 -22.33 22.27 -22.96
N SER A 62 -21.24 22.85 -23.43
CA SER A 62 -21.02 24.30 -23.45
C SER A 62 -22.00 25.01 -24.39
N MET A 63 -22.21 24.48 -25.61
CA MET A 63 -23.22 25.02 -26.54
C MET A 63 -24.67 24.84 -26.06
N LEU A 64 -24.97 23.76 -25.31
CA LEU A 64 -26.29 23.53 -24.72
C LEU A 64 -26.50 24.35 -23.43
N LYS A 65 -25.49 24.45 -22.56
CA LYS A 65 -25.45 25.33 -21.37
C LYS A 65 -25.65 26.79 -21.77
N GLN A 66 -25.04 27.25 -22.86
CA GLN A 66 -25.18 28.65 -23.29
C GLN A 66 -26.59 28.99 -23.81
N LYS A 67 -27.33 27.99 -24.32
CA LYS A 67 -28.68 28.18 -24.84
C LYS A 67 -29.74 28.18 -23.72
N ASP A 68 -29.53 27.37 -22.67
CA ASP A 68 -30.42 27.31 -21.51
C ASP A 68 -30.08 28.36 -20.43
N LEU A 69 -28.82 28.84 -20.32
CA LEU A 69 -28.47 29.93 -19.39
C LEU A 69 -29.19 31.25 -19.71
N MET A 70 -29.53 31.47 -20.98
CA MET A 70 -30.25 32.66 -21.45
C MET A 70 -31.75 32.64 -21.12
N GLU A 71 -32.28 31.53 -20.59
CA GLU A 71 -33.70 31.36 -20.29
C GLU A 71 -34.04 31.52 -18.79
N TYR A 72 -33.03 31.65 -17.94
CA TYR A 72 -33.21 31.90 -16.51
C TYR A 72 -33.53 33.38 -16.23
N ASP A 73 -34.35 33.61 -15.19
CA ASP A 73 -34.64 34.97 -14.76
C ASP A 73 -33.39 35.72 -14.27
N GLY A 74 -33.44 37.05 -14.29
CA GLY A 74 -32.30 37.89 -13.93
C GLY A 74 -31.82 37.73 -12.47
N SER A 75 -32.63 37.14 -11.59
CA SER A 75 -32.19 36.75 -10.24
C SER A 75 -31.32 35.50 -10.27
N THR A 76 -31.74 34.49 -11.03
CA THR A 76 -31.03 33.23 -11.15
C THR A 76 -29.69 33.42 -11.86
N GLN A 77 -29.62 34.27 -12.89
CA GLN A 77 -28.36 34.63 -13.55
C GLN A 77 -27.34 35.24 -12.58
N LYS A 78 -27.77 36.14 -11.69
CA LYS A 78 -26.88 36.71 -10.66
C LYS A 78 -26.38 35.67 -9.67
N ILE A 79 -27.24 34.72 -9.29
CA ILE A 79 -26.85 33.60 -8.40
C ILE A 79 -25.80 32.72 -9.09
N LEU A 80 -26.00 32.40 -10.38
CA LEU A 80 -25.03 31.62 -11.15
C LEU A 80 -23.69 32.35 -11.30
N GLU A 81 -23.68 33.67 -11.54
CA GLU A 81 -22.44 34.46 -11.56
C GLU A 81 -21.73 34.48 -10.20
N GLN A 82 -22.47 34.55 -9.10
CA GLN A 82 -21.90 34.48 -7.76
C GLN A 82 -21.34 33.08 -7.47
N MET A 83 -22.03 32.03 -7.90
CA MET A 83 -21.59 30.64 -7.76
C MET A 83 -20.32 30.37 -8.57
N ASP A 84 -20.24 30.89 -9.80
CA ASP A 84 -19.04 30.79 -10.65
C ASP A 84 -17.83 31.47 -10.00
N ARG A 85 -18.02 32.64 -9.39
CA ARG A 85 -16.96 33.31 -8.62
C ARG A 85 -16.48 32.47 -7.44
N ILE A 86 -17.41 31.91 -6.67
CA ILE A 86 -17.07 31.04 -5.53
C ILE A 86 -16.35 29.78 -6.03
N GLN A 87 -16.79 29.17 -7.13
CA GLN A 87 -16.12 28.02 -7.71
C GLN A 87 -14.68 28.37 -8.12
N GLY A 88 -14.46 29.53 -8.74
CA GLY A 88 -13.10 30.00 -9.06
C GLY A 88 -12.23 30.28 -7.83
N GLU A 89 -12.81 30.61 -6.67
CA GLU A 89 -12.07 30.70 -5.40
C GLU A 89 -11.73 29.32 -4.83
N ILE A 90 -12.65 28.35 -4.94
CA ILE A 90 -12.40 26.94 -4.56
C ILE A 90 -11.30 26.33 -5.41
N ASP A 91 -11.33 26.54 -6.73
CA ASP A 91 -10.34 26.00 -7.65
C ASP A 91 -8.94 26.54 -7.35
N LYS A 92 -8.81 27.83 -7.00
CA LYS A 92 -7.55 28.43 -6.54
C LYS A 92 -7.05 27.82 -5.23
N LEU A 93 -7.95 27.52 -4.29
CA LEU A 93 -7.58 26.85 -3.05
C LEU A 93 -7.06 25.43 -3.33
N ASN A 94 -7.71 24.70 -4.24
CA ASN A 94 -7.27 23.36 -4.66
C ASN A 94 -5.91 23.39 -5.37
N GLU A 95 -5.66 24.40 -6.22
CA GLU A 95 -4.37 24.61 -6.86
C GLU A 95 -3.27 24.85 -5.82
N ASN A 96 -3.50 25.75 -4.87
CA ASN A 96 -2.56 26.02 -3.77
C ASN A 96 -2.28 24.76 -2.93
N ALA A 97 -3.32 24.00 -2.57
CA ALA A 97 -3.15 22.74 -1.84
C ALA A 97 -2.32 21.72 -2.64
N SER A 98 -2.58 21.61 -3.95
CA SER A 98 -1.82 20.73 -4.85
C SER A 98 -0.35 21.14 -4.95
N GLU A 99 -0.03 22.43 -4.92
CA GLU A 99 1.35 22.92 -4.88
C GLU A 99 2.05 22.61 -3.55
N GLU A 100 1.35 22.73 -2.42
CA GLU A 100 1.91 22.41 -1.11
C GLU A 100 2.21 20.91 -0.98
N ILE A 101 1.29 20.05 -1.42
CA ILE A 101 1.49 18.60 -1.49
C ILE A 101 2.71 18.28 -2.34
N LEU A 102 2.85 18.92 -3.51
CA LEU A 102 3.99 18.72 -4.41
C LEU A 102 5.33 19.09 -3.73
N LYS A 103 5.38 20.20 -2.99
CA LYS A 103 6.58 20.62 -2.24
C LYS A 103 6.94 19.62 -1.15
N VAL A 104 5.95 19.08 -0.46
CA VAL A 104 6.15 18.04 0.56
C VAL A 104 6.70 16.77 -0.08
N GLU A 105 6.13 16.33 -1.20
CA GLU A 105 6.57 15.11 -1.89
C GLU A 105 8.01 15.25 -2.42
N GLN A 106 8.35 16.39 -3.05
CA GLN A 106 9.73 16.68 -3.48
C GLN A 106 10.74 16.63 -2.33
N LYS A 107 10.38 17.19 -1.17
CA LYS A 107 11.21 17.14 0.03
C LYS A 107 11.42 15.69 0.48
N TYR A 108 10.38 14.89 0.59
CA TYR A 108 10.48 13.50 1.05
C TYR A 108 11.10 12.56 0.03
N ASN A 109 10.97 12.81 -1.27
CA ASN A 109 11.72 12.11 -2.31
C ASN A 109 13.23 12.28 -2.13
N THR A 110 13.67 13.52 -1.91
CA THR A 110 15.09 13.81 -1.64
C THR A 110 15.57 13.11 -0.37
N LEU A 111 14.75 13.09 0.68
CA LEU A 111 15.08 12.43 1.94
C LEU A 111 15.06 10.89 1.84
N ARG A 112 14.17 10.30 1.04
CA ARG A 112 14.06 8.85 0.82
C ARG A 112 15.19 8.30 -0.04
N LYS A 113 15.65 9.06 -1.04
CA LYS A 113 16.70 8.65 -1.99
C LYS A 113 17.93 7.96 -1.35
N PRO A 114 18.61 8.54 -0.34
CA PRO A 114 19.77 7.88 0.27
C PRO A 114 19.42 6.56 0.99
N PHE A 115 18.17 6.37 1.43
CA PHE A 115 17.74 5.09 2.02
C PHE A 115 17.46 4.05 0.94
N PHE A 116 16.88 4.44 -0.20
CA PHE A 116 16.74 3.54 -1.35
C PHE A 116 18.10 3.12 -1.91
N GLU A 117 19.08 4.03 -1.98
CA GLU A 117 20.45 3.71 -2.39
C GLU A 117 21.11 2.71 -1.43
N LYS A 118 21.04 2.94 -0.11
CA LYS A 118 21.52 1.99 0.90
C LYS A 118 20.83 0.64 0.82
N ARG A 119 19.51 0.62 0.60
CA ARG A 119 18.76 -0.63 0.41
C ARG A 119 19.25 -1.37 -0.84
N ASN A 120 19.45 -0.66 -1.94
CA ASN A 120 19.96 -1.24 -3.18
C ASN A 120 21.35 -1.88 -2.98
N GLU A 121 22.25 -1.23 -2.23
CA GLU A 121 23.56 -1.81 -1.88
C GLU A 121 23.43 -3.10 -1.08
N LEU A 122 22.48 -3.18 -0.13
CA LEU A 122 22.24 -4.39 0.65
C LEU A 122 21.64 -5.52 -0.21
N VAL A 123 20.60 -5.18 -0.99
CA VAL A 123 19.88 -6.13 -1.86
C VAL A 123 20.80 -6.79 -2.88
N GLN A 124 21.78 -6.05 -3.43
CA GLN A 124 22.76 -6.61 -4.36
C GLN A 124 23.58 -7.78 -3.80
N ASN A 125 23.67 -7.92 -2.48
CA ASN A 125 24.38 -9.03 -1.83
C ASN A 125 23.48 -10.24 -1.57
N ILE A 126 22.19 -10.18 -1.92
CA ILE A 126 21.22 -11.25 -1.73
C ILE A 126 20.87 -11.83 -3.10
N PRO A 127 21.33 -13.04 -3.43
CA PRO A 127 20.98 -13.71 -4.68
C PRO A 127 19.46 -13.85 -4.85
N ASN A 128 18.97 -13.74 -6.08
CA ASN A 128 17.57 -13.93 -6.44
C ASN A 128 16.56 -13.00 -5.72
N PHE A 129 17.01 -11.95 -5.03
CA PHE A 129 16.11 -11.10 -4.24
C PHE A 129 14.92 -10.56 -5.03
N TRP A 130 15.18 -9.97 -6.20
CA TRP A 130 14.12 -9.35 -7.00
C TRP A 130 13.19 -10.41 -7.62
N VAL A 131 13.71 -11.49 -8.20
CA VAL A 131 12.83 -12.54 -8.76
C VAL A 131 11.92 -13.12 -7.67
N THR A 132 12.44 -13.44 -6.49
CA THR A 132 11.62 -13.93 -5.37
C THR A 132 10.56 -12.90 -4.96
N ALA A 133 10.92 -11.61 -4.88
CA ALA A 133 9.95 -10.56 -4.55
C ALA A 133 8.85 -10.39 -5.62
N PHE A 134 9.17 -10.56 -6.91
CA PHE A 134 8.21 -10.50 -8.00
C PHE A 134 7.29 -11.74 -8.03
N VAL A 135 7.85 -12.94 -7.84
CA VAL A 135 7.09 -14.21 -7.81
C VAL A 135 6.18 -14.31 -6.59
N ASN A 136 6.58 -13.74 -5.46
CA ASN A 136 5.77 -13.72 -4.24
C ASN A 136 4.70 -12.61 -4.23
N HIS A 137 4.75 -11.67 -5.18
CA HIS A 137 3.76 -10.60 -5.27
C HIS A 137 2.49 -11.10 -6.00
N PRO A 138 1.30 -11.12 -5.35
CA PRO A 138 0.14 -11.88 -5.80
C PRO A 138 -0.39 -11.50 -7.19
N ASN A 139 -0.32 -10.21 -7.54
CA ASN A 139 -0.83 -9.72 -8.82
C ASN A 139 0.22 -9.70 -9.93
N ILE A 140 1.51 -9.68 -9.57
CA ILE A 140 2.61 -9.63 -10.55
C ILE A 140 2.96 -11.06 -10.96
N SER A 141 2.97 -12.00 -10.02
CA SER A 141 3.18 -13.42 -10.31
C SER A 141 2.12 -14.01 -11.24
N ALA A 142 0.88 -13.52 -11.16
CA ALA A 142 -0.21 -13.93 -12.05
C ALA A 142 0.03 -13.64 -13.54
N ILE A 143 0.97 -12.73 -13.87
CA ILE A 143 1.33 -12.37 -15.24
C ILE A 143 2.73 -12.86 -15.64
N LEU A 144 3.44 -13.57 -14.76
CA LEU A 144 4.75 -14.15 -15.06
C LEU A 144 4.59 -15.56 -15.61
N ASP A 145 5.15 -15.81 -16.78
CA ASP A 145 5.35 -17.17 -17.28
C ASP A 145 6.70 -17.73 -16.79
N GLU A 146 6.85 -19.06 -16.82
CA GLU A 146 8.07 -19.79 -16.41
C GLU A 146 9.37 -19.24 -17.05
N GLU A 147 9.37 -19.00 -18.36
CA GLU A 147 10.55 -18.42 -19.05
C GLU A 147 10.82 -16.96 -18.67
N GLU A 148 9.79 -16.21 -18.29
CA GLU A 148 9.96 -14.83 -17.82
C GLU A 148 10.57 -14.83 -16.42
N GLU A 149 10.13 -15.75 -15.56
CA GLU A 149 10.76 -15.99 -14.25
C GLU A 149 12.23 -16.40 -14.40
N GLU A 150 12.53 -17.34 -15.30
CA GLU A 150 13.91 -17.72 -15.66
C GLU A 150 14.76 -16.50 -16.10
N CYS A 151 14.16 -15.57 -16.84
CA CYS A 151 14.81 -14.32 -17.21
C CYS A 151 15.00 -13.37 -16.02
N LEU A 152 14.02 -13.31 -15.11
CA LEU A 152 14.08 -12.48 -13.91
C LEU A 152 15.12 -12.96 -12.89
N HIS A 153 15.58 -14.22 -12.94
CA HIS A 153 16.75 -14.65 -12.17
C HIS A 153 18.02 -13.82 -12.44
N TYR A 154 18.11 -13.20 -13.61
CA TYR A 154 19.21 -12.31 -13.97
C TYR A 154 18.94 -10.84 -13.60
N LEU A 155 17.78 -10.51 -13.01
CA LEU A 155 17.43 -9.17 -12.56
C LEU A 155 18.19 -8.84 -11.27
N SER A 156 19.27 -8.06 -11.41
CA SER A 156 20.12 -7.71 -10.28
C SER A 156 19.64 -6.48 -9.53
N LYS A 157 18.94 -5.55 -10.21
CA LYS A 157 18.46 -4.33 -9.57
C LYS A 157 17.20 -3.79 -10.24
N VAL A 158 16.27 -3.32 -9.40
CA VAL A 158 15.14 -2.49 -9.81
C VAL A 158 15.36 -1.09 -9.27
N GLU A 159 15.00 -0.06 -10.05
CA GLU A 159 14.94 1.32 -9.58
C GLU A 159 13.68 1.98 -10.11
N VAL A 160 12.95 2.67 -9.25
CA VAL A 160 11.86 3.55 -9.65
C VAL A 160 12.27 4.98 -9.36
N GLU A 161 12.30 5.80 -10.41
CA GLU A 161 12.70 7.21 -10.34
C GLU A 161 11.56 8.08 -10.86
N GLU A 162 11.07 8.98 -10.01
CA GLU A 162 10.18 10.06 -10.42
C GLU A 162 10.98 11.14 -11.15
N PHE A 163 10.35 11.82 -12.11
CA PHE A 163 10.95 12.97 -12.78
C PHE A 163 11.00 14.19 -11.85
N ASP A 164 11.85 15.18 -12.18
CA ASP A 164 12.01 16.40 -11.36
C ASP A 164 10.68 17.13 -11.11
N ASP A 165 9.83 17.17 -12.14
CA ASP A 165 8.42 17.46 -11.98
C ASP A 165 7.67 16.15 -11.76
N ILE A 166 7.28 15.87 -10.51
CA ILE A 166 6.58 14.64 -10.11
C ILE A 166 5.29 14.44 -10.91
N LYS A 167 4.64 15.53 -11.35
CA LYS A 167 3.44 15.47 -12.19
C LYS A 167 3.74 15.02 -13.62
N SER A 168 4.98 15.15 -14.08
CA SER A 168 5.38 14.81 -15.44
C SER A 168 5.55 13.31 -15.65
N GLY A 169 5.75 12.53 -14.59
CA GLY A 169 5.79 11.07 -14.61
C GLY A 169 7.00 10.45 -13.93
N TYR A 170 7.31 9.20 -14.29
CA TYR A 170 8.34 8.39 -13.64
C TYR A 170 8.92 7.36 -14.62
N ARG A 171 10.01 6.71 -14.23
CA ARG A 171 10.62 5.61 -14.96
C ARG A 171 10.89 4.42 -14.05
N ILE A 172 10.66 3.22 -14.57
CA ILE A 172 11.03 1.95 -13.96
C ILE A 172 12.26 1.44 -14.73
N LYS A 173 13.34 1.21 -14.00
CA LYS A 173 14.58 0.64 -14.53
C LYS A 173 14.74 -0.78 -14.00
N LEU A 174 14.89 -1.71 -14.92
CA LEU A 174 15.21 -3.10 -14.65
C LEU A 174 16.64 -3.36 -15.13
N ILE A 175 17.56 -3.61 -14.22
CA ILE A 175 18.98 -3.83 -14.51
C ILE A 175 19.26 -5.32 -14.41
N PHE A 176 19.84 -5.87 -15.46
CA PHE A 176 20.11 -7.28 -15.60
C PHE A 176 21.61 -7.55 -15.68
N ASP A 177 22.01 -8.65 -15.09
CA ASP A 177 23.32 -9.24 -15.33
C ASP A 177 23.36 -9.88 -16.74
N GLU A 178 24.55 -10.32 -17.17
CA GLU A 178 24.70 -11.02 -18.44
C GLU A 178 23.82 -12.28 -18.45
N ASN A 179 22.91 -12.36 -19.42
CA ASN A 179 21.87 -13.37 -19.48
C ASN A 179 21.72 -13.95 -20.89
N PRO A 180 21.13 -15.15 -21.07
CA PRO A 180 21.00 -15.78 -22.38
C PRO A 180 19.89 -15.17 -23.26
N PHE A 181 19.09 -14.24 -22.72
CA PHE A 181 17.88 -13.77 -23.39
C PHE A 181 18.12 -12.55 -24.29
N PHE A 182 18.79 -11.52 -23.79
CA PHE A 182 19.03 -10.28 -24.53
C PHE A 182 20.41 -9.69 -24.22
N GLU A 183 20.85 -8.73 -25.02
CA GLU A 183 22.14 -8.05 -24.86
C GLU A 183 22.07 -6.84 -23.90
N ASN A 184 20.87 -6.35 -23.61
CA ASN A 184 20.67 -5.21 -22.72
C ASN A 184 21.18 -5.52 -21.30
N THR A 185 21.91 -4.58 -20.72
CA THR A 185 22.20 -4.55 -19.28
C THR A 185 21.09 -3.86 -18.49
N GLN A 186 20.23 -3.12 -19.17
CA GLN A 186 19.11 -2.40 -18.57
C GLN A 186 17.96 -2.27 -19.55
N ILE A 187 16.75 -2.46 -19.05
CA ILE A 187 15.50 -2.12 -19.71
C ILE A 187 14.83 -1.00 -18.91
N VAL A 188 14.45 0.08 -19.58
CA VAL A 188 13.81 1.25 -18.95
C VAL A 188 12.43 1.42 -19.56
N LYS A 189 11.41 1.48 -18.70
CA LYS A 189 10.05 1.86 -19.08
C LYS A 189 9.73 3.22 -18.44
N GLU A 190 9.49 4.22 -19.28
CA GLU A 190 9.20 5.60 -18.91
C GLU A 190 7.70 5.88 -19.10
N PHE A 191 7.12 6.59 -18.14
CA PHE A 191 5.73 7.01 -18.13
C PHE A 191 5.71 8.53 -18.08
N PHE A 192 5.05 9.17 -19.06
CA PHE A 192 4.88 10.61 -19.15
C PHE A 192 3.41 10.94 -18.88
N LEU A 193 3.12 11.46 -17.69
CA LEU A 193 1.77 11.64 -17.12
C LEU A 193 1.34 13.11 -16.94
N GLY A 194 2.11 14.05 -17.49
CA GLY A 194 1.84 15.48 -17.34
C GLY A 194 0.54 15.95 -18.02
N ASN A 195 0.38 17.26 -18.17
CA ASN A 195 -0.87 17.89 -18.68
C ASN A 195 -1.22 17.58 -20.15
N ALA A 196 -0.43 16.75 -20.84
CA ALA A 196 -0.67 16.31 -22.21
C ALA A 196 -1.37 14.94 -22.22
N GLU A 197 -1.59 14.38 -23.40
CA GLU A 197 -2.06 12.99 -23.50
C GLU A 197 -0.99 12.06 -22.90
N PRO A 198 -1.34 11.23 -21.89
CA PRO A 198 -0.36 10.36 -21.24
C PRO A 198 0.27 9.39 -22.23
N THR A 199 1.60 9.24 -22.17
CA THR A 199 2.33 8.33 -23.06
C THR A 199 3.33 7.49 -22.27
N SER A 200 3.60 6.27 -22.74
CA SER A 200 4.67 5.43 -22.22
C SER A 200 5.68 5.12 -23.31
N MET A 201 6.91 4.83 -22.91
CA MET A 201 7.97 4.41 -23.81
C MET A 201 8.85 3.39 -23.10
N THR A 202 9.25 2.37 -23.84
CA THR A 202 10.17 1.34 -23.33
C THR A 202 11.40 1.29 -24.19
N SER A 203 12.57 1.17 -23.57
CA SER A 203 13.84 0.97 -24.28
C SER A 203 13.77 -0.28 -25.16
N GLU A 204 14.32 -0.21 -26.36
CA GLU A 204 14.37 -1.36 -27.26
C GLU A 204 15.13 -2.54 -26.63
N ILE A 205 14.52 -3.72 -26.69
CA ILE A 205 15.10 -4.96 -26.17
C ILE A 205 15.80 -5.69 -27.32
N ASN A 206 17.12 -5.79 -27.22
CA ASN A 206 18.01 -6.46 -28.16
C ASN A 206 18.05 -7.96 -27.87
N TRP A 207 16.98 -8.66 -28.24
CA TRP A 207 16.85 -10.10 -28.09
C TRP A 207 17.97 -10.85 -28.81
N LYS A 208 18.56 -11.84 -28.13
CA LYS A 208 19.56 -12.73 -28.74
C LYS A 208 18.91 -13.64 -29.81
N PRO A 209 19.69 -14.13 -30.79
CA PRO A 209 19.19 -15.04 -31.81
C PRO A 209 18.55 -16.30 -31.19
N ASP A 210 17.50 -16.82 -31.83
CA ASP A 210 16.77 -18.03 -31.42
C ASP A 210 16.18 -17.99 -29.99
N ASN A 211 16.00 -16.80 -29.42
CA ASN A 211 15.35 -16.63 -28.13
C ASN A 211 13.86 -17.00 -28.19
N GLU A 212 13.49 -18.05 -27.45
CA GLU A 212 12.12 -18.56 -27.35
C GLU A 212 11.17 -17.60 -26.64
N LEU A 213 11.60 -16.96 -25.55
CA LEU A 213 10.83 -15.95 -24.81
C LEU A 213 10.37 -14.81 -25.76
N ALA A 214 11.28 -14.28 -26.58
CA ALA A 214 10.96 -13.26 -27.57
C ALA A 214 9.94 -13.75 -28.61
N ALA A 215 10.03 -15.03 -29.02
CA ALA A 215 9.06 -15.64 -29.94
C ALA A 215 7.69 -15.82 -29.28
N LYS A 216 7.63 -16.25 -28.02
CA LYS A 216 6.38 -16.39 -27.26
C LYS A 216 5.69 -15.06 -27.03
N ILE A 217 6.42 -14.01 -26.68
CA ILE A 217 5.87 -12.66 -26.51
C ILE A 217 5.20 -12.21 -27.82
N ARG A 218 5.88 -12.37 -28.97
CA ARG A 218 5.31 -12.03 -30.29
C ARG A 218 4.07 -12.88 -30.62
N ALA A 219 4.13 -14.18 -30.39
CA ALA A 219 3.01 -15.08 -30.65
C ALA A 219 1.77 -14.72 -29.80
N LYS A 220 1.96 -14.42 -28.50
CA LYS A 220 0.87 -13.94 -27.62
C LYS A 220 0.28 -12.62 -28.09
N ALA A 221 1.12 -11.69 -28.58
CA ALA A 221 0.67 -10.41 -29.13
C ALA A 221 -0.18 -10.58 -30.40
N GLU A 222 0.14 -11.54 -31.27
CA GLU A 222 -0.61 -11.83 -32.50
C GLU A 222 -1.98 -12.48 -32.24
N MET A 223 -2.14 -13.18 -31.12
CA MET A 223 -3.42 -13.80 -30.70
C MET A 223 -4.43 -12.81 -30.08
N ARG A 224 -4.20 -11.49 -30.18
CA ARG A 224 -5.05 -10.37 -29.68
C ARG A 224 -6.45 -10.26 -30.36
N GLY A 225 -7.09 -11.38 -30.69
CA GLY A 225 -8.36 -11.43 -31.41
C GLY A 225 -9.66 -11.42 -30.58
N ASP A 226 -9.68 -11.81 -29.29
CA ASP A 226 -10.98 -12.11 -28.63
C ASP A 226 -11.07 -12.17 -27.06
N TYR A 227 -10.14 -11.57 -26.29
CA TYR A 227 -10.28 -11.54 -24.80
C TYR A 227 -9.64 -10.28 -24.22
N SER A 228 -10.10 -9.90 -23.02
CA SER A 228 -9.76 -8.69 -22.26
C SER A 228 -8.24 -8.36 -22.25
N PRO A 229 -7.83 -7.10 -22.48
CA PRO A 229 -6.43 -6.64 -22.48
C PRO A 229 -5.65 -6.92 -21.18
N SER A 230 -6.34 -7.05 -20.05
CA SER A 230 -5.75 -7.25 -18.71
C SER A 230 -5.57 -8.72 -18.32
N GLN A 231 -6.24 -9.67 -18.98
CA GLN A 231 -6.20 -11.09 -18.60
C GLN A 231 -5.17 -11.93 -19.40
N ARG A 232 -4.38 -11.31 -20.29
CA ARG A 232 -3.45 -12.03 -21.20
C ARG A 232 -2.10 -11.34 -21.42
N ARG A 233 -1.71 -10.37 -20.58
CA ARG A 233 -0.38 -9.76 -20.68
C ARG A 233 0.62 -10.61 -19.87
N SER A 234 1.68 -11.06 -20.53
CA SER A 234 2.87 -11.55 -19.84
C SER A 234 3.69 -10.36 -19.33
N PHE A 235 4.65 -10.55 -18.44
CA PHE A 235 5.44 -9.45 -17.87
C PHE A 235 6.22 -8.68 -18.94
N PHE A 236 6.94 -9.37 -19.83
CA PHE A 236 7.65 -8.71 -20.93
C PHE A 236 6.71 -8.22 -22.03
N GLY A 237 5.53 -8.84 -22.15
CA GLY A 237 4.43 -8.32 -22.97
C GLY A 237 3.99 -6.94 -22.49
N TRP A 238 3.71 -6.79 -21.18
CA TRP A 238 3.46 -5.49 -20.54
C TRP A 238 4.64 -4.55 -20.75
N LEU A 239 5.88 -5.02 -20.58
CA LEU A 239 7.06 -4.17 -20.69
C LEU A 239 7.12 -3.51 -22.07
N ILE A 240 6.92 -4.25 -23.17
CA ILE A 240 6.98 -3.72 -24.54
C ILE A 240 5.71 -2.92 -24.91
N ASP A 241 4.58 -3.21 -24.27
CA ASP A 241 3.30 -2.57 -24.55
C ASP A 241 3.29 -1.11 -24.07
N ASN A 242 3.33 -0.17 -25.01
CA ASN A 242 3.32 1.27 -24.72
C ASN A 242 1.93 1.89 -24.93
N GLU A 243 0.88 1.13 -24.64
CA GLU A 243 -0.49 1.62 -24.59
C GLU A 243 -0.69 2.69 -23.49
N ASP A 244 -1.94 3.13 -23.30
CA ASP A 244 -2.31 4.22 -22.40
C ASP A 244 -1.80 3.99 -20.96
N PRO A 245 -0.86 4.82 -20.47
CA PRO A 245 -0.25 4.63 -19.16
C PRO A 245 -1.12 5.12 -18.00
N SER A 246 -2.26 5.78 -18.26
CA SER A 246 -3.11 6.36 -17.22
C SER A 246 -3.91 5.33 -16.40
N SER A 247 -3.82 4.06 -16.76
CA SER A 247 -4.45 2.93 -16.06
C SER A 247 -3.56 1.69 -16.13
N ASP A 248 -2.23 1.89 -16.02
CA ASP A 248 -1.27 0.80 -16.03
C ASP A 248 -1.12 0.19 -14.63
N GLU A 249 -1.99 -0.78 -14.33
CA GLU A 249 -2.05 -1.48 -13.05
C GLU A 249 -0.71 -2.10 -12.66
N ILE A 250 0.07 -2.65 -13.61
CA ILE A 250 1.34 -3.32 -13.30
C ILE A 250 2.41 -2.28 -12.94
N ALA A 251 2.43 -1.15 -13.64
CA ALA A 251 3.35 -0.06 -13.31
C ALA A 251 3.05 0.52 -11.91
N GLU A 252 1.77 0.69 -11.57
CA GLU A 252 1.31 1.12 -10.25
C GLU A 252 1.70 0.12 -9.16
N LEU A 253 1.50 -1.19 -9.37
CA LEU A 253 1.94 -2.22 -8.42
C LEU A 253 3.45 -2.18 -8.17
N ILE A 254 4.26 -2.02 -9.23
CA ILE A 254 5.71 -1.94 -9.07
C ILE A 254 6.08 -0.65 -8.32
N LYS A 255 5.52 0.50 -8.69
CA LYS A 255 5.89 1.81 -8.14
C LYS A 255 5.40 2.02 -6.71
N ASP A 256 4.15 1.69 -6.43
CA ASP A 256 3.44 2.09 -5.20
C ASP A 256 3.36 0.98 -4.15
N ASP A 257 3.59 -0.29 -4.53
CA ASP A 257 3.53 -1.44 -3.61
C ASP A 257 4.88 -2.18 -3.49
N LEU A 258 5.37 -2.76 -4.59
CA LEU A 258 6.59 -3.58 -4.58
C LEU A 258 7.84 -2.75 -4.27
N TRP A 259 8.03 -1.63 -4.96
CA TRP A 259 9.25 -0.82 -4.82
C TRP A 259 9.43 -0.18 -3.44
N PRO A 260 8.40 0.35 -2.75
CA PRO A 260 8.56 0.91 -1.41
C PRO A 260 9.05 -0.12 -0.39
N ASN A 261 8.56 -1.36 -0.45
CA ASN A 261 8.90 -2.40 0.51
C ASN A 261 8.99 -3.82 -0.11
N PRO A 262 10.00 -4.13 -0.94
CA PRO A 262 10.12 -5.44 -1.59
C PRO A 262 10.45 -6.56 -0.59
N LEU A 263 10.97 -6.20 0.59
CA LEU A 263 11.33 -7.15 1.63
C LEU A 263 10.12 -7.92 2.16
N GLN A 264 8.92 -7.32 2.17
CA GLN A 264 7.72 -8.01 2.64
C GLN A 264 7.35 -9.21 1.76
N TYR A 265 7.65 -9.15 0.46
CA TYR A 265 7.41 -10.22 -0.50
C TYR A 265 8.54 -11.25 -0.49
N PHE A 266 9.79 -10.78 -0.33
CA PHE A 266 10.94 -11.66 -0.20
C PHE A 266 10.89 -12.56 1.05
N LEU A 267 10.30 -12.08 2.15
CA LEU A 267 10.21 -12.82 3.42
C LEU A 267 9.00 -13.76 3.51
N ILE A 268 8.14 -13.82 2.49
CA ILE A 268 7.06 -14.80 2.45
C ILE A 268 7.72 -16.18 2.38
N PRO A 269 7.47 -17.08 3.36
CA PRO A 269 8.04 -18.42 3.31
C PRO A 269 7.63 -19.09 2.01
N ASP A 270 8.60 -19.64 1.28
CA ASP A 270 8.33 -20.50 0.15
C ASP A 270 7.52 -21.68 0.69
N CYS A 271 6.21 -21.70 0.44
CA CYS A 271 5.32 -22.79 0.86
C CYS A 271 5.70 -24.15 0.24
N ASP A 272 6.73 -24.18 -0.63
CA ASP A 272 7.19 -25.34 -1.38
C ASP A 272 8.62 -25.80 -1.01
N LEU A 273 9.30 -25.16 -0.05
CA LEU A 273 10.61 -25.59 0.45
C LEU A 273 10.53 -25.99 1.93
N ASP A 274 10.10 -27.23 2.21
CA ASP A 274 10.54 -28.09 3.34
C ASP A 274 9.56 -29.26 3.61
N ILE A 275 9.39 -30.20 2.66
CA ILE A 275 9.00 -31.58 3.01
C ILE A 275 9.79 -32.60 2.18
N ASP A 276 11.11 -32.63 2.35
CA ASP A 276 11.90 -33.84 2.54
C ASP A 276 13.04 -33.46 3.50
N GLU A 277 13.47 -34.20 4.52
CA GLU A 277 13.57 -35.62 4.76
C GLU A 277 13.68 -35.82 6.30
N SER A 278 13.06 -36.89 6.82
CA SER A 278 13.31 -37.52 8.14
C SER A 278 12.81 -36.84 9.42
N GLY A 279 11.60 -37.21 9.85
CA GLY A 279 11.13 -37.00 11.21
C GLY A 279 9.70 -37.48 11.41
N GLU A 280 9.56 -38.75 11.82
CA GLU A 280 8.28 -39.37 12.18
C GLU A 280 7.46 -38.50 13.14
N GLY A 281 6.19 -38.30 12.82
CA GLY A 281 5.23 -37.60 13.65
C GLY A 281 3.81 -37.92 13.19
N ALA A 282 3.47 -39.21 13.23
CA ALA A 282 2.09 -39.65 13.12
C ALA A 282 1.24 -38.94 14.19
N LEU A 283 0.35 -38.06 13.76
CA LEU A 283 -0.85 -37.70 14.52
C LEU A 283 -2.02 -37.68 13.54
N ASP A 284 -2.55 -38.88 13.34
CA ASP A 284 -3.99 -39.11 13.28
C ASP A 284 -4.63 -38.41 14.48
N GLU A 285 -5.47 -37.41 14.26
CA GLU A 285 -6.71 -37.24 15.03
C GLU A 285 -7.77 -36.57 14.15
N GLU A 286 -8.66 -37.45 13.67
CA GLU A 286 -10.04 -37.18 13.32
C GLU A 286 -10.81 -36.51 14.48
N ALA A 287 -11.89 -35.78 14.11
CA ALA A 287 -12.91 -35.17 14.96
C ALA A 287 -12.56 -33.78 15.55
N GLY A 288 -13.34 -32.73 15.38
CA GLY A 288 -14.79 -32.70 15.29
C GLY A 288 -15.38 -32.30 16.64
N SER A 289 -16.08 -31.16 16.63
CA SER A 289 -17.05 -30.68 17.62
C SER A 289 -16.57 -29.70 18.71
N GLU A 290 -17.42 -28.68 18.81
CA GLU A 290 -17.48 -27.53 19.68
C GLU A 290 -17.73 -27.91 21.14
N ALA A 291 -17.22 -27.14 22.10
CA ALA A 291 -17.96 -26.68 23.29
C ALA A 291 -17.05 -25.87 24.24
N GLU A 292 -17.38 -24.58 24.36
CA GLU A 292 -17.59 -23.83 25.61
C GLU A 292 -17.00 -24.42 26.91
N GLY A 293 -16.10 -23.66 27.55
CA GLY A 293 -15.60 -23.93 28.90
C GLY A 293 -14.99 -22.69 29.53
N GLU A 294 -15.83 -21.79 30.03
CA GLU A 294 -15.45 -20.70 30.93
C GLU A 294 -14.94 -21.27 32.26
N GLU A 295 -13.72 -20.93 32.66
CA GLU A 295 -13.29 -20.99 34.07
C GLU A 295 -12.47 -19.73 34.40
N ASN A 296 -13.11 -18.79 35.10
CA ASN A 296 -12.47 -17.71 35.84
C ASN A 296 -11.76 -18.29 37.08
N VAL A 297 -10.53 -17.83 37.35
CA VAL A 297 -10.06 -17.60 38.73
C VAL A 297 -9.08 -16.44 38.75
N ASP A 298 -9.49 -15.38 39.45
CA ASP A 298 -8.66 -14.36 40.06
C ASP A 298 -7.45 -14.96 40.78
N ASP A 299 -6.26 -14.40 40.56
CA ASP A 299 -5.34 -14.21 41.68
C ASP A 299 -4.63 -12.85 41.53
N LEU A 300 -5.00 -11.98 42.47
CA LEU A 300 -4.47 -10.65 42.71
C LEU A 300 -3.21 -10.80 43.56
N GLU A 301 -2.07 -10.28 43.11
CA GLU A 301 -1.14 -9.65 44.05
C GLU A 301 -0.68 -8.30 43.49
N GLU A 302 -1.25 -7.24 44.09
CA GLU A 302 -0.70 -5.90 44.09
C GLU A 302 0.65 -5.89 44.81
N ALA A 303 1.66 -5.32 44.17
CA ALA A 303 2.78 -4.71 44.87
C ALA A 303 2.75 -3.21 44.58
N ASP A 304 2.06 -2.51 45.47
CA ASP A 304 2.20 -1.09 45.71
C ASP A 304 3.57 -0.85 46.35
N ASP A 305 4.44 -0.05 45.73
CA ASP A 305 5.49 0.66 46.46
C ASP A 305 5.58 2.09 45.94
N ALA A 306 4.96 2.95 46.75
CA ALA A 306 4.98 4.38 46.64
C ALA A 306 6.23 4.96 47.28
N GLY A 307 6.67 6.09 46.73
CA GLY A 307 7.51 7.06 47.44
C GLY A 307 8.94 7.14 46.91
N ASP A 308 9.58 8.30 46.87
CA ASP A 308 9.22 9.63 47.36
C ASP A 308 10.43 10.52 47.01
N ASP A 309 10.19 11.83 46.94
CA ASP A 309 11.12 12.94 47.21
C ASP A 309 12.46 12.96 46.42
N GLY A 310 12.70 13.86 45.47
CA GLY A 310 12.59 15.30 45.60
C GLY A 310 13.96 15.90 45.97
N GLU A 311 14.33 16.98 45.29
CA GLU A 311 14.90 18.17 45.92
C GLU A 311 15.04 19.25 44.85
N GLU A 312 14.28 20.32 45.06
CA GLU A 312 14.56 21.65 44.56
C GLU A 312 15.88 22.16 45.18
N GLY A 313 16.60 22.98 44.44
CA GLY A 313 17.78 23.70 44.92
C GLY A 313 17.91 25.00 44.16
N GLU A 314 17.34 26.05 44.75
CA GLU A 314 17.36 27.44 44.34
C GLU A 314 18.77 28.05 44.24
N ASP A 315 18.77 29.24 43.63
CA ASP A 315 19.53 30.45 43.98
C ASP A 315 20.68 30.91 43.09
N GLY A 316 20.58 32.18 42.70
CA GLY A 316 21.73 33.00 42.30
C GLY A 316 21.39 34.21 41.44
N GLU A 317 20.80 35.23 42.06
CA GLU A 317 20.51 36.58 41.54
C GLU A 317 21.71 37.38 40.97
N ASP A 318 21.34 38.54 40.39
CA ASP A 318 22.08 39.77 40.11
C ASP A 318 22.84 39.86 38.76
N GLY A 319 22.70 40.94 37.98
CA GLY A 319 22.01 42.20 38.20
C GLY A 319 22.36 43.22 37.10
N GLU A 320 21.40 44.11 36.86
CA GLU A 320 21.50 45.51 36.40
C GLU A 320 21.97 45.89 34.97
N GLU A 321 21.10 46.69 34.33
CA GLU A 321 21.23 47.49 33.09
C GLU A 321 22.17 48.74 33.29
N PRO A 322 22.10 49.87 32.51
CA PRO A 322 21.99 50.13 31.06
C PRO A 322 23.10 51.13 30.56
N GLU A 323 22.91 51.63 29.33
CA GLU A 323 23.42 52.88 28.71
C GLU A 323 24.77 52.85 27.94
N GLU A 324 24.67 52.91 26.60
CA GLU A 324 24.95 54.10 25.77
C GLU A 324 24.31 53.96 24.37
#